data_AF-A7TH85-F1
#
_entry.id   AF-A7TH85-F1
#
_cell.length_a   1.000
_cell.length_b   1.000
_cell.length_c   1.000
_cell.angle_alpha   90.00
_cell.angle_beta   90.00
_cell.angle_gamma   90.00
#
_symmetry.space_group_name_H-M   'P 1'
#
loop_
_entity.id
_entity.type
_entity.pdbx_description
1 polymer ?
#
loop_
_entity_poly.entity_id
_entity_poly.type
_entity_poly.pdbx_seq_one_letter_code
_entity_poly.pdbx_strand_id
1 'polypeptide(L)'
;MSKKSVYLEDLEVDLNYRKGDDKSINERLRELEFQRNQRLKDIPTIDEEVRIALEVISELVDVDNEDNRSRRERLIHILSNDINKWNKYEEYLKSKKNGNEEVGEVDEEDAEEEFYTPANQSFIDVRQFLIQYSIEKSSQRLKKEQSLLKDFNMKSEILSRRAMYKSLTTVQLNGSQVISSRPISKICISPEGTCTAAGSWAGDISIFNTKTLAPVITSRETHSGKISGIDWSSDSRHLVSGGEDGIVKLYNFDSNSIQVATSFIGHDARVTNVKFHPSQKYIGSASFDTTWRLWDIVTNSELLLQEGHSKEIYSLSFQTDGSLIATAGADKVGIIWDLRSGKNILSLVGHAKPIYCSDWSQNGYQ
;
A
#
# COMPACT_ATOMS: atom_id res chain seq x y z
N MET A 1 -84.07 -16.17 -0.49
CA MET A 1 -83.16 -16.90 0.42
C MET A 1 -81.80 -16.22 0.37
N SER A 2 -81.46 -15.42 1.38
CA SER A 2 -80.15 -14.74 1.47
C SER A 2 -79.08 -15.78 1.81
N LYS A 3 -78.08 -15.95 0.94
CA LYS A 3 -76.88 -16.75 1.24
C LYS A 3 -76.06 -15.95 2.24
N LYS A 4 -76.03 -16.38 3.51
CA LYS A 4 -75.04 -15.90 4.47
C LYS A 4 -73.67 -16.38 4.02
N SER A 5 -72.79 -15.46 3.63
CA SER A 5 -71.37 -15.72 3.48
C SER A 5 -70.77 -15.87 4.88
N VAL A 6 -70.14 -17.01 5.14
CA VAL A 6 -69.35 -17.24 6.37
C VAL A 6 -67.96 -16.69 6.10
N TYR A 7 -67.51 -15.72 6.88
CA TYR A 7 -66.16 -15.20 6.80
C TYR A 7 -65.21 -16.06 7.65
N LEU A 8 -63.90 -16.02 7.37
CA LEU A 8 -62.89 -16.79 8.12
C LEU A 8 -62.94 -16.49 9.64
N GLU A 9 -63.39 -15.28 9.98
CA GLU A 9 -63.56 -14.76 11.34
C GLU A 9 -64.78 -15.36 12.07
N ASP A 10 -65.73 -15.93 11.34
CA ASP A 10 -66.96 -16.56 11.88
C ASP A 10 -66.76 -18.05 12.22
N LEU A 11 -65.56 -18.61 11.97
CA LEU A 11 -65.22 -19.99 12.30
C LEU A 11 -64.80 -20.09 13.77
N GLU A 12 -65.63 -20.70 14.60
CA GLU A 12 -65.28 -21.03 15.98
C GLU A 12 -64.13 -22.06 15.99
N VAL A 13 -62.93 -21.61 16.34
CA VAL A 13 -61.75 -22.47 16.51
C VAL A 13 -61.88 -23.17 17.85
N ASP A 14 -61.98 -24.50 17.86
CA ASP A 14 -62.06 -25.28 19.09
C ASP A 14 -60.69 -25.36 19.78
N LEU A 15 -60.45 -24.39 20.68
CA LEU A 15 -59.20 -24.24 21.42
C LEU A 15 -59.03 -25.30 22.54
N ASN A 16 -60.08 -26.06 22.84
CA ASN A 16 -60.10 -27.06 23.93
C ASN A 16 -59.86 -28.49 23.44
N TYR A 17 -59.66 -28.69 22.14
CA TYR A 17 -59.39 -30.00 21.57
C TYR A 17 -58.11 -30.60 22.16
N ARG A 18 -58.19 -31.87 22.60
CA ARG A 18 -57.07 -32.64 23.16
C ARG A 18 -56.76 -33.78 22.21
N LYS A 19 -55.60 -33.73 21.55
CA LYS A 19 -55.17 -34.76 20.60
C LYS A 19 -54.25 -35.76 21.31
N GLY A 20 -54.80 -36.65 22.12
CA GLY A 20 -54.07 -37.77 22.75
C GLY A 20 -52.98 -37.42 23.78
N ASP A 21 -52.52 -36.16 23.84
CA ASP A 21 -51.64 -35.61 24.88
C ASP A 21 -52.47 -34.92 25.98
N ASP A 22 -51.94 -34.89 27.21
CA ASP A 22 -52.59 -34.28 28.40
C ASP A 22 -52.86 -32.77 28.29
N LYS A 23 -52.30 -32.07 27.28
CA LYS A 23 -52.39 -30.61 27.13
C LYS A 23 -53.38 -30.20 26.04
N SER A 24 -54.17 -29.16 26.32
CA SER A 24 -55.06 -28.52 25.34
C SER A 24 -54.28 -27.73 24.28
N ILE A 25 -54.88 -27.51 23.11
CA ILE A 25 -54.31 -26.64 22.06
C ILE A 25 -54.02 -25.24 22.61
N ASN A 26 -54.91 -24.70 23.45
CA ASN A 26 -54.73 -23.39 24.07
C ASN A 26 -53.51 -23.31 24.99
N GLU A 27 -53.27 -24.36 25.80
CA GLU A 27 -52.05 -24.43 26.63
C GLU A 27 -50.79 -24.49 25.77
N ARG A 28 -50.82 -25.22 24.64
CA ARG A 28 -49.69 -25.32 23.73
C ARG A 28 -49.42 -24.01 22.98
N LEU A 29 -50.46 -23.28 22.60
CA LEU A 29 -50.33 -21.94 22.02
C LEU A 29 -49.73 -20.96 23.03
N ARG A 30 -50.19 -20.98 24.28
CA ARG A 30 -49.62 -20.16 25.36
C ARG A 30 -48.16 -20.51 25.64
N GLU A 31 -47.80 -21.79 25.61
CA GLU A 31 -46.40 -22.23 25.74
C GLU A 31 -45.54 -21.73 24.58
N LEU A 32 -46.04 -21.77 23.34
CA LEU A 32 -45.33 -21.25 22.16
C LEU A 32 -45.20 -19.72 22.18
N GLU A 33 -46.24 -18.99 22.58
CA GLU A 33 -46.18 -17.54 22.78
C GLU A 33 -45.18 -17.15 23.87
N PHE A 34 -45.15 -17.92 24.97
CA PHE A 34 -44.19 -17.73 26.04
C PHE A 34 -42.75 -17.98 25.57
N GLN A 35 -42.49 -19.07 24.86
CA GLN A 35 -41.18 -19.36 24.27
C GLN A 35 -40.75 -18.30 23.26
N ARG A 36 -41.67 -17.83 22.41
CA ARG A 36 -41.41 -16.73 21.46
C ARG A 36 -41.03 -15.45 22.19
N ASN A 37 -41.74 -15.11 23.27
CA ASN A 37 -41.45 -13.92 24.06
C ASN A 37 -40.12 -14.01 24.82
N GLN A 38 -39.71 -15.21 25.25
CA GLN A 38 -38.38 -15.41 25.83
C GLN A 38 -37.28 -15.19 24.80
N ARG A 39 -37.41 -15.78 23.60
CA ARG A 39 -36.49 -15.58 22.47
C ARG A 39 -36.33 -14.11 22.10
N LEU A 40 -37.42 -13.33 22.12
CA LEU A 40 -37.38 -11.90 21.82
C LEU A 40 -36.62 -11.07 22.86
N LYS A 41 -36.52 -11.53 24.12
CA LYS A 41 -35.72 -10.87 25.16
C LYS A 41 -34.22 -11.05 24.96
N ASP A 42 -33.82 -12.13 24.31
CA ASP A 42 -32.41 -12.44 24.05
C ASP A 42 -31.82 -11.60 22.90
N ILE A 43 -32.64 -10.79 22.21
CA ILE A 43 -32.19 -9.95 21.10
C ILE A 43 -31.52 -8.67 21.63
N PRO A 44 -30.28 -8.37 21.19
CA PRO A 44 -29.46 -7.28 21.70
C PRO A 44 -30.09 -5.91 21.46
N THR A 45 -29.73 -4.97 22.32
CA THR A 45 -30.15 -3.56 22.25
C THR A 45 -29.11 -2.66 21.60
N ILE A 46 -27.85 -3.08 21.55
CA ILE A 46 -26.71 -2.31 21.02
C ILE A 46 -26.68 -2.45 19.50
N ASP A 47 -26.55 -1.34 18.78
CA ASP A 47 -26.64 -1.32 17.31
C ASP A 47 -25.55 -2.13 16.63
N GLU A 48 -24.31 -2.09 17.14
CA GLU A 48 -23.20 -2.90 16.61
C GLU A 48 -23.49 -4.40 16.68
N GLU A 49 -24.08 -4.87 17.77
CA GLU A 49 -24.46 -6.28 17.93
C GLU A 49 -25.63 -6.67 17.02
N VAL A 50 -26.57 -5.75 16.78
CA VAL A 50 -27.67 -5.93 15.82
C VAL A 50 -27.14 -6.05 14.39
N ARG A 51 -26.14 -5.25 14.02
CA ARG A 51 -25.48 -5.32 12.70
C ARG A 51 -24.75 -6.65 12.50
N ILE A 52 -23.97 -7.08 13.48
CA ILE A 52 -23.28 -8.37 13.45
C ILE A 52 -24.31 -9.52 13.34
N ALA A 53 -25.42 -9.45 14.09
CA ALA A 53 -26.47 -10.46 14.01
C ALA A 53 -27.10 -10.55 12.60
N LEU A 54 -27.35 -9.41 11.95
CA LEU A 54 -27.85 -9.37 10.57
C LEU A 54 -26.85 -9.96 9.57
N GLU A 55 -25.56 -9.67 9.74
CA GLU A 55 -24.48 -10.22 8.91
C GLU A 55 -24.39 -11.75 9.04
N VAL A 56 -24.45 -12.29 10.27
CA VAL A 56 -24.45 -13.74 10.55
C VAL A 56 -25.66 -14.44 9.90
N ILE A 57 -26.81 -13.78 9.88
CA ILE A 57 -28.04 -14.30 9.27
C ILE A 57 -28.02 -14.14 7.74
N SER A 58 -26.99 -13.46 7.19
CA SER A 58 -26.81 -13.15 5.77
C SER A 58 -27.91 -12.25 5.20
N GLU A 59 -28.39 -11.32 6.02
CA GLU A 59 -29.35 -10.28 5.63
C GLU A 59 -28.66 -8.93 5.45
N LEU A 60 -29.35 -7.99 4.79
CA LEU A 60 -28.82 -6.65 4.61
C LEU A 60 -28.59 -5.96 5.97
N VAL A 61 -27.36 -5.51 6.22
CA VAL A 61 -26.96 -4.86 7.46
C VAL A 61 -27.66 -3.50 7.60
N ASP A 62 -27.66 -2.72 6.51
CA ASP A 62 -28.28 -1.40 6.45
C ASP A 62 -29.29 -1.33 5.30
N VAL A 63 -30.44 -0.71 5.57
CA VAL A 63 -31.49 -0.39 4.61
C VAL A 63 -31.64 1.14 4.53
N ASP A 64 -31.97 1.68 3.36
CA ASP A 64 -32.13 3.12 3.16
C ASP A 64 -33.18 3.72 4.12
N ASN A 65 -32.81 4.81 4.80
CA ASN A 65 -33.61 5.52 5.81
C ASN A 65 -34.03 4.69 7.04
N GLU A 66 -33.20 3.73 7.46
CA GLU A 66 -33.45 2.93 8.67
C GLU A 66 -32.75 3.51 9.92
N ASP A 67 -33.54 3.82 10.96
CA ASP A 67 -33.04 4.16 12.30
C ASP A 67 -32.62 2.90 13.08
N ASN A 68 -31.74 3.05 14.08
CA ASN A 68 -31.24 1.93 14.90
C ASN A 68 -32.35 1.09 15.55
N ARG A 69 -33.45 1.74 15.93
CA ARG A 69 -34.62 1.05 16.48
C ARG A 69 -35.35 0.23 15.41
N SER A 70 -35.55 0.80 14.23
CA SER A 70 -36.16 0.13 13.08
C SER A 70 -35.32 -1.08 12.63
N ARG A 71 -33.99 -0.95 12.64
CA ARG A 71 -33.05 -2.06 12.38
C ARG A 71 -33.24 -3.23 13.34
N ARG A 72 -33.38 -2.92 14.64
CA ARG A 72 -33.66 -3.93 15.66
C ARG A 72 -35.04 -4.57 15.49
N GLU A 73 -36.06 -3.78 15.17
CA GLU A 73 -37.42 -4.27 14.90
C GLU A 73 -37.47 -5.17 13.65
N ARG A 74 -36.68 -4.85 12.62
CA ARG A 74 -36.49 -5.71 11.45
C ARG A 74 -35.81 -7.03 11.80
N LEU A 75 -34.72 -7.00 12.59
CA LEU A 75 -34.07 -8.22 13.08
C LEU A 75 -35.06 -9.09 13.86
N ILE A 76 -35.85 -8.50 14.76
CA ILE A 76 -36.94 -9.17 15.49
C ILE A 76 -37.93 -9.83 14.53
N HIS A 77 -38.39 -9.10 13.53
CA HIS A 77 -39.37 -9.59 12.56
C HIS A 77 -38.82 -10.80 11.77
N ILE A 78 -37.60 -10.70 11.26
CA ILE A 78 -36.92 -11.77 10.51
C ILE A 78 -36.76 -13.02 11.37
N LEU A 79 -36.23 -12.87 12.59
CA LEU A 79 -36.01 -13.96 13.53
C LEU A 79 -37.31 -14.62 13.98
N SER A 80 -38.42 -13.87 14.02
CA SER A 80 -39.72 -14.40 14.40
C SER A 80 -40.43 -15.17 13.30
N ASN A 81 -40.11 -14.90 12.03
CA ASN A 81 -40.73 -15.55 10.87
C ASN A 81 -39.96 -16.81 10.44
N ASP A 82 -38.62 -16.79 10.48
CA ASP A 82 -37.77 -17.87 9.98
C ASP A 82 -37.03 -18.62 11.11
N ILE A 83 -37.50 -19.82 11.42
CA ILE A 83 -36.86 -20.70 12.42
C ILE A 83 -35.42 -21.10 12.05
N ASN A 84 -35.11 -21.24 10.77
CA ASN A 84 -33.75 -21.58 10.32
C ASN A 84 -32.76 -20.43 10.60
N LYS A 85 -33.21 -19.18 10.47
CA LYS A 85 -32.41 -17.99 10.80
C LYS A 85 -32.22 -17.87 12.31
N TRP A 86 -33.25 -18.22 13.09
CA TRP A 86 -33.14 -18.32 14.55
C TRP A 86 -32.06 -19.32 14.98
N ASN A 87 -32.02 -20.52 14.39
CA ASN A 87 -31.02 -21.53 14.77
C ASN A 87 -29.58 -21.07 14.48
N LYS A 88 -29.33 -20.42 13.33
CA LYS A 88 -28.03 -19.82 13.01
C LYS A 88 -27.63 -18.75 14.03
N TYR A 89 -28.58 -17.91 14.43
CA TYR A 89 -28.35 -16.88 15.43
C TYR A 89 -28.11 -17.46 16.83
N GLU A 90 -28.81 -18.54 17.19
CA GLU A 90 -28.63 -19.24 18.46
C GLU A 90 -27.28 -19.95 18.55
N GLU A 91 -26.79 -20.53 17.45
CA GLU A 91 -25.43 -21.07 17.35
C GLU A 91 -24.38 -19.98 17.58
N TYR A 92 -24.57 -18.79 16.99
CA TYR A 92 -23.71 -17.62 17.23
C TYR A 92 -23.75 -17.14 18.69
N LEU A 93 -24.93 -17.12 19.33
CA LEU A 93 -25.03 -16.76 20.76
C LEU A 93 -24.31 -17.77 21.65
N LYS A 94 -24.35 -19.06 21.31
CA LYS A 94 -23.61 -20.12 22.04
C LYS A 94 -22.10 -19.99 21.83
N SER A 95 -21.65 -19.74 20.61
CA SER A 95 -20.22 -19.53 20.34
C SER A 95 -19.67 -18.29 21.03
N LYS A 96 -20.44 -17.17 21.06
CA LYS A 96 -20.06 -15.95 21.79
C LYS A 96 -19.98 -16.16 23.31
N LYS A 97 -20.86 -16.99 23.88
CA LYS A 97 -20.79 -17.34 25.32
C LYS A 97 -19.58 -18.21 25.64
N ASN A 98 -19.24 -19.16 24.76
CA ASN A 98 -18.06 -20.01 24.95
C ASN A 98 -16.74 -19.24 24.70
N GLY A 99 -16.70 -18.32 23.74
CA GLY A 99 -15.51 -17.51 23.44
C GLY A 99 -15.16 -16.45 24.50
N ASN A 100 -16.07 -16.15 25.44
CA ASN A 100 -15.77 -15.26 26.57
C ASN A 100 -15.04 -15.96 27.74
N GLU A 101 -14.91 -17.29 27.74
CA GLU A 101 -14.03 -18.02 28.66
C GLU A 101 -12.61 -18.25 28.09
N GLU A 102 -12.41 -18.03 26.78
CA GLU A 102 -11.12 -18.08 26.08
C GLU A 102 -10.61 -16.69 25.70
N VAL A 103 -10.74 -15.71 26.58
CA VAL A 103 -9.84 -14.53 26.56
C VAL A 103 -8.65 -14.83 27.47
N GLY A 104 -8.04 -15.98 27.23
CA GLY A 104 -6.67 -16.27 27.64
C GLY A 104 -5.75 -15.69 26.57
N GLU A 105 -4.78 -14.92 27.04
CA GLU A 105 -3.54 -14.52 26.34
C GLU A 105 -3.50 -14.88 24.85
N VAL A 106 -3.67 -13.86 24.00
CA VAL A 106 -3.17 -13.95 22.64
C VAL A 106 -1.66 -14.07 22.78
N ASP A 107 -1.16 -15.30 22.66
CA ASP A 107 0.25 -15.61 22.57
C ASP A 107 0.88 -14.71 21.49
N GLU A 108 1.74 -13.80 21.92
CA GLU A 108 2.69 -13.07 21.07
C GLU A 108 3.78 -14.04 20.56
N GLU A 109 3.39 -15.17 19.97
CA GLU A 109 4.29 -16.17 19.38
C GLU A 109 4.10 -16.32 17.86
N ASP A 110 3.57 -15.28 17.18
CA ASP A 110 3.93 -15.07 15.77
C ASP A 110 5.32 -14.44 15.71
N ALA A 111 6.32 -15.18 16.20
CA ALA A 111 7.70 -14.94 15.81
C ALA A 111 7.77 -15.26 14.32
N GLU A 112 7.57 -14.22 13.49
CA GLU A 112 7.73 -14.24 12.04
C GLU A 112 8.95 -15.11 11.72
N GLU A 113 8.73 -16.31 11.17
CA GLU A 113 9.80 -17.15 10.68
C GLU A 113 10.45 -16.39 9.53
N GLU A 114 11.47 -15.58 9.83
CA GLU A 114 12.25 -14.83 8.86
C GLU A 114 12.87 -15.84 7.89
N PHE A 115 12.22 -16.03 6.73
CA PHE A 115 12.67 -16.98 5.73
C PHE A 115 13.93 -16.44 5.03
N TYR A 116 15.08 -17.07 5.30
CA TYR A 116 16.34 -16.70 4.68
C TYR A 116 16.60 -17.54 3.42
N THR A 117 16.64 -16.90 2.25
CA THR A 117 17.21 -17.53 1.05
C THR A 117 18.74 -17.57 1.14
N PRO A 118 19.39 -18.73 0.99
CA PRO A 118 20.85 -18.83 1.06
C PRO A 118 21.54 -18.01 -0.05
N ALA A 119 22.54 -17.24 0.36
CA ALA A 119 23.24 -16.30 -0.53
C ALA A 119 24.13 -17.00 -1.57
N ASN A 120 24.06 -16.52 -2.82
CA ASN A 120 25.02 -16.87 -3.86
C ASN A 120 26.37 -16.16 -3.63
N GLN A 121 27.49 -16.71 -4.11
CA GLN A 121 28.81 -16.10 -3.89
C GLN A 121 28.92 -14.70 -4.50
N SER A 122 28.34 -14.49 -5.68
CA SER A 122 28.24 -13.17 -6.32
C SER A 122 27.57 -12.13 -5.42
N PHE A 123 26.54 -12.54 -4.68
CA PHE A 123 25.83 -11.67 -3.76
C PHE A 123 26.67 -11.31 -2.53
N ILE A 124 27.48 -12.24 -2.03
CA ILE A 124 28.43 -11.99 -0.94
C ILE A 124 29.47 -10.96 -1.37
N ASP A 125 30.04 -11.08 -2.57
CA ASP A 125 31.03 -10.14 -3.10
C ASP A 125 30.44 -8.73 -3.26
N VAL A 126 29.19 -8.65 -3.74
CA VAL A 126 28.44 -7.38 -3.81
C VAL A 126 28.25 -6.77 -2.43
N ARG A 127 27.85 -7.57 -1.43
CA ARG A 127 27.71 -7.08 -0.05
C ARG A 127 29.03 -6.59 0.52
N GLN A 128 30.13 -7.30 0.30
CA GLN A 128 31.47 -6.85 0.73
C GLN A 128 31.83 -5.50 0.10
N PHE A 129 31.58 -5.33 -1.21
CA PHE A 129 31.77 -4.05 -1.88
C PHE A 129 30.88 -2.94 -1.30
N LEU A 130 29.60 -3.21 -1.06
CA LEU A 130 28.67 -2.23 -0.47
C LEU A 130 29.07 -1.83 0.95
N ILE A 131 29.58 -2.76 1.75
CA ILE A 131 30.12 -2.47 3.09
C ILE A 131 31.30 -1.50 2.96
N GLN A 132 32.27 -1.79 2.09
CA GLN A 132 33.46 -0.95 1.91
C GLN A 132 33.10 0.44 1.33
N TYR A 133 32.19 0.49 0.37
CA TYR A 133 31.74 1.75 -0.23
C TYR A 133 31.01 2.62 0.80
N SER A 134 30.03 2.05 1.49
CA SER A 134 29.19 2.80 2.44
C SER A 134 29.95 3.25 3.68
N ILE A 135 30.89 2.46 4.20
CA ILE A 135 31.70 2.87 5.36
C ILE A 135 32.62 4.04 5.02
N GLU A 136 33.20 4.05 3.81
CA GLU A 136 34.04 5.17 3.38
C GLU A 136 33.20 6.44 3.15
N LYS A 137 32.07 6.30 2.46
CA LYS A 137 31.17 7.43 2.18
C LYS A 137 30.54 8.02 3.44
N SER A 138 30.07 7.19 4.35
CA SER A 138 29.53 7.64 5.64
C SER A 138 30.60 8.32 6.48
N SER A 139 31.84 7.81 6.51
CA SER A 139 32.97 8.49 7.18
C SER A 139 33.26 9.86 6.57
N GLN A 140 33.28 9.97 5.23
CA GLN A 140 33.47 11.24 4.53
C GLN A 140 32.35 12.24 4.83
N ARG A 141 31.09 11.79 4.80
CA ARG A 141 29.91 12.61 5.13
C ARG A 141 29.97 13.11 6.57
N LEU A 142 30.21 12.22 7.53
CA LEU A 142 30.34 12.60 8.95
C LEU A 142 31.48 13.58 9.19
N LYS A 143 32.63 13.41 8.53
CA LYS A 143 33.74 14.37 8.62
C LYS A 143 33.36 15.75 8.06
N LYS A 144 32.62 15.80 6.95
CA LYS A 144 32.10 17.04 6.38
C LYS A 144 31.12 17.72 7.34
N GLU A 145 30.14 16.99 7.87
CA GLU A 145 29.20 17.50 8.87
C GLU A 145 29.93 18.03 10.13
N GLN A 146 30.93 17.30 10.63
CA GLN A 146 31.74 17.75 11.76
C GLN A 146 32.52 19.03 11.45
N SER A 147 33.04 19.19 10.23
CA SER A 147 33.72 20.45 9.83
C SER A 147 32.74 21.62 9.75
N LEU A 148 31.54 21.40 9.17
CA LEU A 148 30.49 22.41 9.07
C LEU A 148 30.00 22.87 10.46
N LEU A 149 29.88 21.93 11.41
CA LEU A 149 29.49 22.22 12.79
C LEU A 149 30.58 22.97 13.56
N LYS A 150 31.87 22.74 13.26
CA LYS A 150 32.98 23.47 13.89
C LYS A 150 33.04 24.93 13.44
N ASP A 151 32.81 25.18 12.15
CA ASP A 151 32.83 26.52 11.56
C ASP A 151 31.47 27.24 11.65
N PHE A 152 30.54 26.67 12.43
CA PHE A 152 29.16 27.11 12.46
C PHE A 152 28.98 28.48 13.12
N ASN A 153 28.43 29.42 12.36
CA ASN A 153 28.04 30.74 12.86
C ASN A 153 26.54 30.99 12.65
N MET A 154 25.82 31.13 13.77
CA MET A 154 24.37 31.34 13.78
C MET A 154 23.91 32.52 12.92
N LYS A 155 24.65 33.63 12.94
CA LYS A 155 24.23 34.84 12.21
C LYS A 155 24.35 34.64 10.71
N SER A 156 25.45 34.06 10.23
CA SER A 156 25.63 33.81 8.80
C SER A 156 24.64 32.76 8.29
N GLU A 157 24.36 31.73 9.08
CA GLU A 157 23.39 30.69 8.70
C GLU A 157 21.95 31.21 8.63
N ILE A 158 21.54 32.06 9.58
CA ILE A 158 20.20 32.68 9.52
C ILE A 158 20.10 33.59 8.28
N LEU A 159 21.16 34.35 7.97
CA LEU A 159 21.18 35.23 6.79
C LEU A 159 21.18 34.42 5.49
N SER A 160 21.95 33.33 5.39
CA SER A 160 21.98 32.46 4.20
C SER A 160 20.62 31.80 3.98
N ARG A 161 19.99 31.26 5.03
CA ARG A 161 18.64 30.68 4.96
C ARG A 161 17.61 31.73 4.55
N ARG A 162 17.62 32.92 5.14
CA ARG A 162 16.69 34.01 4.75
C ARG A 162 16.89 34.43 3.30
N ALA A 163 18.13 34.49 2.82
CA ALA A 163 18.42 34.79 1.41
C ALA A 163 17.89 33.69 0.49
N MET A 164 18.06 32.41 0.84
CA MET A 164 17.50 31.28 0.11
C MET A 164 15.96 31.27 0.13
N TYR A 165 15.32 31.57 1.26
CA TYR A 165 13.87 31.73 1.29
C TYR A 165 13.41 32.86 0.39
N LYS A 166 14.12 34.00 0.39
CA LYS A 166 13.79 35.12 -0.50
C LYS A 166 13.95 34.74 -1.98
N SER A 167 15.01 34.02 -2.36
CA SER A 167 15.18 33.56 -3.75
C SER A 167 14.08 32.57 -4.16
N LEU A 168 13.70 31.63 -3.28
CA LEU A 168 12.61 30.69 -3.54
C LEU A 168 11.26 31.38 -3.71
N THR A 169 10.98 32.44 -2.95
CA THR A 169 9.73 33.23 -3.12
C THR A 169 9.65 33.97 -4.45
N THR A 170 10.79 34.21 -5.12
CA THR A 170 10.83 34.87 -6.42
C THR A 170 10.72 33.92 -7.61
N VAL A 171 10.67 32.61 -7.38
CA VAL A 171 10.59 31.62 -8.46
C VAL A 171 9.20 31.68 -9.11
N GLN A 172 9.19 31.90 -10.42
CA GLN A 172 7.99 31.92 -11.25
C GLN A 172 8.16 30.95 -12.43
N LEU A 173 7.04 30.60 -13.07
CA LEU A 173 7.05 29.77 -14.27
C LEU A 173 7.78 30.50 -15.40
N ASN A 174 8.96 29.99 -15.79
CA ASN A 174 9.74 30.56 -16.89
C ASN A 174 9.21 30.15 -18.28
N GLY A 175 8.63 28.94 -18.38
CA GLY A 175 8.10 28.42 -19.65
C GLY A 175 7.42 27.07 -19.49
N SER A 176 6.67 26.67 -20.51
CA SER A 176 5.95 25.40 -20.59
C SER A 176 6.14 24.76 -21.96
N GLN A 177 6.34 23.46 -21.99
CA GLN A 177 6.54 22.70 -23.24
C GLN A 177 5.58 21.51 -23.29
N VAL A 178 5.00 21.26 -24.47
CA VAL A 178 4.20 20.06 -24.73
C VAL A 178 5.12 18.95 -25.23
N ILE A 179 5.03 17.78 -24.59
CA ILE A 179 5.95 16.66 -24.80
C ILE A 179 5.25 15.44 -25.42
N SER A 180 4.13 15.01 -24.84
CA SER A 180 3.41 13.80 -25.24
C SER A 180 1.90 14.07 -25.23
N SER A 181 1.14 13.18 -25.88
CA SER A 181 -0.33 13.21 -25.92
C SER A 181 -0.96 12.79 -24.59
N ARG A 182 -0.23 11.99 -23.80
CA ARG A 182 -0.62 11.54 -22.46
C ARG A 182 0.14 12.31 -21.39
N PRO A 183 -0.37 12.32 -20.13
CA PRO A 183 0.30 13.01 -19.04
C PRO A 183 1.71 12.47 -18.81
N ILE A 184 2.60 13.40 -18.45
CA ILE A 184 3.97 13.12 -18.04
C ILE A 184 3.90 12.52 -16.63
N SER A 185 4.51 11.36 -16.42
CA SER A 185 4.52 10.68 -15.13
C SER A 185 5.64 11.14 -14.22
N LYS A 186 6.85 11.23 -14.77
CA LYS A 186 8.06 11.50 -14.01
C LYS A 186 9.03 12.34 -14.83
N ILE A 187 9.67 13.28 -14.16
CA ILE A 187 10.68 14.17 -14.72
C ILE A 187 11.94 14.04 -13.87
N CYS A 188 13.10 13.95 -14.50
CA CYS A 188 14.38 13.97 -13.83
C CYS A 188 15.38 14.85 -14.58
N ILE A 189 16.13 15.66 -13.84
CA ILE A 189 17.17 16.53 -14.36
C ILE A 189 18.49 15.73 -14.35
N SER A 190 19.30 15.86 -15.40
CA SER A 190 20.64 15.28 -15.43
C SER A 190 21.52 15.93 -14.35
N PRO A 191 22.48 15.21 -13.75
CA PRO A 191 23.35 15.80 -12.72
C PRO A 191 24.18 17.00 -13.20
N GLU A 192 24.51 17.07 -14.50
CA GLU A 192 25.16 18.25 -15.10
C GLU A 192 24.21 19.46 -15.23
N GLY A 193 22.90 19.25 -15.11
CA GLY A 193 21.87 20.29 -15.21
C GLY A 193 21.61 20.78 -16.63
N THR A 194 22.11 20.07 -17.65
CA THR A 194 21.99 20.43 -19.08
C THR A 194 20.74 19.85 -19.73
N CYS A 195 20.37 18.64 -19.34
CA CYS A 195 19.29 17.87 -19.95
C CYS A 195 18.28 17.44 -18.88
N THR A 196 17.05 17.22 -19.32
CA THR A 196 15.94 16.73 -18.51
C THR A 196 15.24 15.63 -19.27
N ALA A 197 15.02 14.50 -18.60
CA ALA A 197 14.24 13.41 -19.14
C ALA A 197 12.82 13.45 -18.56
N ALA A 198 11.84 13.17 -19.41
CA ALA A 198 10.44 13.02 -19.04
C ALA A 198 9.87 11.73 -19.62
N GLY A 199 9.18 10.99 -18.76
CA GLY A 199 8.44 9.78 -19.10
C GLY A 199 6.96 10.08 -19.22
N SER A 200 6.31 9.45 -20.20
CA SER A 200 4.88 9.60 -20.43
C SER A 200 4.11 8.31 -20.13
N TRP A 201 2.82 8.45 -19.82
CA TRP A 201 1.88 7.32 -19.78
C TRP A 201 1.58 6.72 -21.16
N ALA A 202 2.09 7.33 -22.23
CA ALA A 202 2.10 6.72 -23.56
C ALA A 202 3.21 5.67 -23.74
N GLY A 203 4.16 5.58 -22.81
CA GLY A 203 5.35 4.74 -22.98
C GLY A 203 6.49 5.44 -23.72
N ASP A 204 6.40 6.77 -23.88
CA ASP A 204 7.43 7.58 -24.54
C ASP A 204 8.42 8.15 -23.51
N ILE A 205 9.71 8.18 -23.89
CA ILE A 205 10.75 8.91 -23.16
C ILE A 205 11.21 10.06 -24.02
N SER A 206 11.18 11.26 -23.45
CA SER A 206 11.64 12.48 -24.10
C SER A 206 12.77 13.10 -23.30
N ILE A 207 13.76 13.65 -23.98
CA ILE A 207 14.85 14.42 -23.38
C ILE A 207 14.83 15.80 -23.98
N PHE A 208 14.90 16.82 -23.13
CA PHE A 208 14.89 18.22 -23.50
C PHE A 208 16.00 18.97 -22.78
N ASN A 209 16.41 20.10 -23.33
CA ASN A 209 17.40 20.97 -22.70
C ASN A 209 16.73 21.76 -21.57
N THR A 210 17.36 21.81 -20.39
CA THR A 210 16.79 22.46 -19.19
C THR A 210 16.55 23.94 -19.35
N LYS A 211 17.43 24.64 -20.08
CA LYS A 211 17.40 26.11 -20.21
C LYS A 211 16.47 26.56 -21.32
N THR A 212 16.50 25.88 -22.46
CA THR A 212 15.74 26.28 -23.65
C THR A 212 14.40 25.56 -23.75
N LEU A 213 14.18 24.48 -22.99
CA LEU A 213 13.02 23.58 -23.07
C LEU A 213 12.83 22.94 -24.45
N ALA A 214 13.81 23.06 -25.35
CA ALA A 214 13.74 22.46 -26.67
C ALA A 214 13.91 20.93 -26.56
N PRO A 215 13.07 20.13 -27.24
CA PRO A 215 13.23 18.69 -27.27
C PRO A 215 14.51 18.33 -28.03
N VAL A 216 15.38 17.55 -27.41
CA VAL A 216 16.60 17.00 -28.01
C VAL A 216 16.27 15.64 -28.63
N ILE A 217 15.61 14.77 -27.86
CA ILE A 217 15.27 13.41 -28.26
C ILE A 217 13.82 13.12 -27.86
N THR A 218 13.09 12.43 -28.72
CA THR A 218 11.80 11.83 -28.36
C THR A 218 11.78 10.40 -28.88
N SER A 219 11.96 9.46 -27.96
CA SER A 219 11.85 8.03 -28.26
C SER A 219 10.41 7.60 -27.99
N ARG A 220 9.73 7.18 -29.04
CA ARG A 220 8.34 6.72 -28.97
C ARG A 220 8.30 5.22 -28.74
N GLU A 221 7.31 4.75 -27.97
CA GLU A 221 7.05 3.33 -27.72
C GLU A 221 8.23 2.58 -27.06
N THR A 222 8.93 3.21 -26.10
CA THR A 222 10.00 2.51 -25.38
C THR A 222 9.45 1.45 -24.43
N HIS A 223 8.28 1.69 -23.83
CA HIS A 223 7.54 0.71 -23.04
C HIS A 223 6.15 0.49 -23.66
N SER A 224 5.60 -0.71 -23.51
CA SER A 224 4.25 -1.01 -24.02
C SER A 224 3.12 -0.39 -23.18
N GLY A 225 3.46 0.20 -22.03
CA GLY A 225 2.52 0.81 -21.10
C GLY A 225 3.07 2.06 -20.42
N LYS A 226 2.46 2.44 -19.29
CA LYS A 226 2.80 3.68 -18.58
C LYS A 226 4.20 3.60 -17.97
N ILE A 227 5.05 4.59 -18.29
CA ILE A 227 6.30 4.77 -17.56
C ILE A 227 6.00 5.38 -16.19
N SER A 228 6.64 4.88 -15.15
CA SER A 228 6.44 5.37 -13.77
C SER A 228 7.74 5.81 -13.11
N GLY A 229 8.81 5.04 -13.33
CA GLY A 229 10.14 5.35 -12.84
C GLY A 229 11.05 5.85 -13.96
N ILE A 230 11.77 6.94 -13.73
CA ILE A 230 12.94 7.38 -14.50
C ILE A 230 13.98 7.91 -13.51
N ASP A 231 15.26 7.64 -13.77
CA ASP A 231 16.39 8.22 -13.05
C ASP A 231 17.63 8.36 -13.96
N TRP A 232 18.52 9.29 -13.63
CA TRP A 232 19.80 9.50 -14.31
C TRP A 232 20.94 8.94 -13.47
N SER A 233 21.97 8.41 -14.14
CA SER A 233 23.24 8.11 -13.46
C SER A 233 23.96 9.41 -13.08
N SER A 234 24.82 9.36 -12.06
CA SER A 234 25.63 10.52 -11.63
C SER A 234 26.47 11.11 -12.76
N ASP A 235 26.86 10.27 -13.71
CA ASP A 235 27.73 10.62 -14.82
C ASP A 235 26.94 11.20 -16.01
N SER A 236 25.61 11.27 -15.92
CA SER A 236 24.67 11.76 -16.95
C SER A 236 24.67 10.99 -18.28
N ARG A 237 25.40 9.88 -18.37
CA ARG A 237 25.51 9.03 -19.57
C ARG A 237 24.50 7.90 -19.62
N HIS A 238 23.96 7.51 -18.48
CA HIS A 238 23.02 6.41 -18.40
C HIS A 238 21.69 6.91 -17.84
N LEU A 239 20.61 6.37 -18.39
CA LEU A 239 19.25 6.63 -17.94
C LEU A 239 18.57 5.29 -17.70
N VAL A 240 17.75 5.21 -16.68
CA VAL A 240 16.94 4.02 -16.42
C VAL A 240 15.47 4.40 -16.42
N SER A 241 14.63 3.54 -16.99
CA SER A 241 13.17 3.65 -16.89
C SER A 241 12.53 2.35 -16.43
N GLY A 242 11.41 2.48 -15.73
CA GLY A 242 10.53 1.36 -15.34
C GLY A 242 9.11 1.61 -15.85
N GLY A 243 8.54 0.59 -16.48
CA GLY A 243 7.22 0.64 -17.11
C GLY A 243 6.16 -0.26 -16.45
N GLU A 244 4.93 -0.11 -16.94
CA GLU A 244 3.78 -0.98 -16.63
C GLU A 244 3.94 -2.40 -17.20
N ASP A 245 4.87 -2.59 -18.13
CA ASP A 245 5.26 -3.89 -18.69
C ASP A 245 6.08 -4.77 -17.74
N GLY A 246 6.41 -4.29 -16.53
CA GLY A 246 7.24 -5.03 -15.57
C GLY A 246 8.74 -5.00 -15.92
N ILE A 247 9.12 -4.24 -16.96
CA ILE A 247 10.49 -4.21 -17.46
C ILE A 247 11.19 -2.95 -16.96
N VAL A 248 12.43 -3.11 -16.51
CA VAL A 248 13.34 -1.99 -16.26
C VAL A 248 14.33 -1.91 -17.41
N LYS A 249 14.42 -0.77 -18.09
CA LYS A 249 15.33 -0.57 -19.23
C LYS A 249 16.43 0.40 -18.86
N LEU A 250 17.68 0.01 -19.12
CA LEU A 250 18.86 0.85 -19.04
C LEU A 250 19.17 1.38 -20.44
N TYR A 251 19.38 2.67 -20.54
CA TYR A 251 19.73 3.36 -21.78
C TYR A 251 21.10 3.99 -21.66
N ASN A 252 21.85 3.91 -22.76
CA ASN A 252 22.99 4.77 -23.00
C ASN A 252 22.49 6.04 -23.68
N PHE A 253 22.77 7.17 -23.06
CA PHE A 253 22.48 8.49 -23.58
C PHE A 253 23.77 9.07 -24.16
N ASP A 254 23.81 9.14 -25.49
CA ASP A 254 24.71 10.02 -26.19
C ASP A 254 23.94 11.30 -26.56
N SER A 255 24.64 12.43 -26.62
CA SER A 255 24.06 13.77 -26.84
C SER A 255 22.90 13.87 -27.86
N ASN A 256 22.88 13.01 -28.88
CA ASN A 256 21.84 12.97 -29.92
C ASN A 256 21.07 11.65 -30.03
N SER A 257 21.38 10.61 -29.25
CA SER A 257 20.67 9.31 -29.34
C SER A 257 20.52 8.61 -28.00
N ILE A 258 19.36 7.99 -27.80
CA ILE A 258 19.13 7.06 -26.70
C ILE A 258 19.11 5.65 -27.28
N GLN A 259 19.94 4.76 -26.73
CA GLN A 259 19.98 3.36 -27.13
C GLN A 259 19.72 2.48 -25.90
N VAL A 260 18.89 1.45 -26.05
CA VAL A 260 18.67 0.47 -24.99
C VAL A 260 19.94 -0.37 -24.86
N ALA A 261 20.60 -0.28 -23.70
CA ALA A 261 21.77 -1.09 -23.39
C ALA A 261 21.35 -2.48 -22.89
N THR A 262 20.47 -2.50 -21.88
CA THR A 262 19.96 -3.72 -21.24
C THR A 262 18.49 -3.56 -20.87
N SER A 263 17.73 -4.65 -20.92
CA SER A 263 16.43 -4.79 -20.26
C SER A 263 16.49 -5.81 -19.13
N PHE A 264 16.07 -5.42 -17.94
CA PHE A 264 15.88 -6.30 -16.79
C PHE A 264 14.43 -6.75 -16.72
N ILE A 265 14.24 -8.06 -16.69
CA ILE A 265 12.94 -8.73 -16.64
C ILE A 265 12.92 -9.54 -15.34
N GLY A 266 11.87 -9.37 -14.54
CA GLY A 266 11.68 -10.14 -13.30
C GLY A 266 10.51 -9.68 -12.46
N HIS A 267 10.02 -8.44 -12.64
CA HIS A 267 8.76 -8.02 -12.02
C HIS A 267 7.56 -8.58 -12.77
N ASP A 268 6.61 -9.16 -12.03
CA ASP A 268 5.36 -9.69 -12.58
C ASP A 268 4.30 -8.60 -12.79
N ALA A 269 4.47 -7.48 -12.10
CA ALA A 269 3.57 -6.34 -12.12
C ALA A 269 4.30 -5.04 -12.52
N ARG A 270 3.53 -3.95 -12.60
CA ARG A 270 4.02 -2.62 -12.96
C ARG A 270 5.14 -2.16 -12.04
N VAL A 271 6.26 -1.74 -12.65
CA VAL A 271 7.35 -1.06 -11.95
C VAL A 271 6.96 0.40 -11.71
N THR A 272 6.95 0.80 -10.44
CA THR A 272 6.48 2.12 -9.99
C THR A 272 7.60 3.13 -9.92
N ASN A 273 8.76 2.70 -9.43
CA ASN A 273 9.89 3.57 -9.23
C ASN A 273 11.20 2.82 -9.49
N VAL A 274 12.18 3.54 -10.00
CA VAL A 274 13.51 3.03 -10.27
C VAL A 274 14.51 4.10 -9.89
N LYS A 275 15.62 3.69 -9.28
CA LYS A 275 16.70 4.57 -8.83
C LYS A 275 18.06 3.95 -9.05
N PHE A 276 19.04 4.77 -9.39
CA PHE A 276 20.43 4.36 -9.34
C PHE A 276 20.93 4.34 -7.90
N HIS A 277 21.72 3.31 -7.57
CA HIS A 277 22.50 3.32 -6.36
C HIS A 277 23.63 4.38 -6.49
N PRO A 278 24.04 5.08 -5.41
CA PRO A 278 25.09 6.10 -5.47
C PRO A 278 26.45 5.62 -6.02
N SER A 279 26.72 4.31 -5.97
CA SER A 279 27.92 3.70 -6.58
C SER A 279 27.86 3.59 -8.11
N GLN A 280 26.70 3.81 -8.73
CA GLN A 280 26.42 3.62 -10.16
C GLN A 280 26.60 2.21 -10.71
N LYS A 281 26.82 1.20 -9.85
CA LYS A 281 26.91 -0.20 -10.27
C LYS A 281 25.58 -0.95 -10.18
N TYR A 282 24.65 -0.44 -9.37
CA TYR A 282 23.40 -1.11 -9.06
C TYR A 282 22.20 -0.22 -9.35
N ILE A 283 21.08 -0.85 -9.66
CA ILE A 283 19.78 -0.22 -9.88
C ILE A 283 18.79 -0.85 -8.90
N GLY A 284 18.04 -0.03 -8.16
CA GLY A 284 16.91 -0.49 -7.36
C GLY A 284 15.60 -0.24 -8.09
N SER A 285 14.71 -1.23 -8.13
CA SER A 285 13.35 -1.10 -8.66
C SER A 285 12.30 -1.52 -7.64
N ALA A 286 11.19 -0.78 -7.61
CA ALA A 286 10.02 -1.09 -6.79
C ALA A 286 8.81 -1.35 -7.69
N SER A 287 7.94 -2.26 -7.27
CA SER A 287 6.83 -2.74 -8.09
C SER A 287 5.55 -2.97 -7.28
N PHE A 288 4.45 -3.12 -8.02
CA PHE A 288 3.15 -3.53 -7.50
C PHE A 288 3.10 -5.00 -7.07
N ASP A 289 4.10 -5.80 -7.38
CA ASP A 289 4.20 -7.19 -6.93
C ASP A 289 4.58 -7.32 -5.43
N THR A 290 4.50 -6.23 -4.67
CA THR A 290 4.89 -6.11 -3.25
C THR A 290 6.38 -6.29 -2.97
N THR A 291 7.19 -6.45 -4.02
CA THR A 291 8.63 -6.66 -3.93
C THR A 291 9.41 -5.45 -4.45
N TRP A 292 10.61 -5.29 -3.93
CA TRP A 292 11.62 -4.46 -4.56
C TRP A 292 12.83 -5.33 -4.90
N ARG A 293 13.49 -4.97 -6.00
CA ARG A 293 14.63 -5.71 -6.54
C ARG A 293 15.86 -4.83 -6.65
N LEU A 294 17.03 -5.43 -6.46
CA LEU A 294 18.32 -4.82 -6.76
C LEU A 294 18.96 -5.53 -7.96
N TRP A 295 19.34 -4.77 -8.97
CA TRP A 295 19.95 -5.26 -10.19
C TRP A 295 21.41 -4.84 -10.27
N ASP A 296 22.24 -5.74 -10.79
CA ASP A 296 23.60 -5.41 -11.19
C ASP A 296 23.65 -5.00 -12.67
N ILE A 297 24.21 -3.83 -12.94
CA ILE A 297 24.35 -3.29 -14.29
C ILE A 297 25.41 -4.07 -15.08
N VAL A 298 26.44 -4.60 -14.42
CA VAL A 298 27.56 -5.26 -15.12
C VAL A 298 27.18 -6.67 -15.55
N THR A 299 26.58 -7.43 -14.64
CA THR A 299 26.20 -8.83 -14.89
C THR A 299 24.79 -8.97 -15.48
N ASN A 300 24.02 -7.87 -15.54
CA ASN A 300 22.62 -7.86 -15.96
C ASN A 300 21.75 -8.86 -15.18
N SER A 301 22.05 -9.07 -13.89
CA SER A 301 21.40 -10.08 -13.06
C SER A 301 20.69 -9.46 -11.84
N GLU A 302 19.66 -10.16 -11.37
CA GLU A 302 19.00 -9.86 -10.11
C GLU A 302 19.89 -10.31 -8.94
N LEU A 303 20.19 -9.38 -8.03
CA LEU A 303 21.02 -9.62 -6.87
C LEU A 303 20.22 -9.89 -5.61
N LEU A 304 19.14 -9.11 -5.42
CA LEU A 304 18.33 -9.15 -4.22
C LEU A 304 16.86 -9.01 -4.63
N LEU A 305 16.07 -9.96 -4.16
CA LEU A 305 14.62 -9.90 -4.09
C LEU A 305 14.25 -9.70 -2.64
N GLN A 306 13.46 -8.68 -2.34
CA GLN A 306 13.02 -8.45 -0.98
C GLN A 306 11.51 -8.27 -0.91
N GLU A 307 10.93 -9.07 -0.01
CA GLU A 307 9.52 -9.04 0.38
C GLU A 307 9.40 -8.46 1.79
N GLY A 308 8.24 -7.89 2.11
CA GLY A 308 7.93 -7.40 3.46
C GLY A 308 6.94 -6.23 3.50
N HIS A 309 6.57 -5.67 2.34
CA HIS A 309 5.35 -4.88 2.25
C HIS A 309 4.15 -5.81 2.07
N SER A 310 3.04 -5.51 2.76
CA SER A 310 1.79 -6.31 2.61
C SER A 310 0.99 -5.94 1.34
N LYS A 311 1.37 -4.85 0.67
CA LYS A 311 0.72 -4.29 -0.52
C LYS A 311 1.76 -3.69 -1.47
N GLU A 312 1.28 -3.05 -2.54
CA GLU A 312 2.10 -2.51 -3.62
C GLU A 312 3.12 -1.47 -3.13
N ILE A 313 4.34 -1.50 -3.65
CA ILE A 313 5.39 -0.51 -3.35
C ILE A 313 5.31 0.63 -4.37
N TYR A 314 5.22 1.87 -3.91
CA TYR A 314 5.14 3.05 -4.78
C TYR A 314 6.46 3.79 -4.93
N SER A 315 7.30 3.80 -3.89
CA SER A 315 8.53 4.57 -3.89
C SER A 315 9.72 3.80 -3.37
N LEU A 316 10.88 4.15 -3.93
CA LEU A 316 12.19 3.62 -3.55
C LEU A 316 13.18 4.77 -3.61
N SER A 317 13.97 4.92 -2.56
CA SER A 317 15.03 5.92 -2.47
C SER A 317 16.25 5.34 -1.75
N PHE A 318 17.44 5.59 -2.32
CA PHE A 318 18.71 5.22 -1.70
C PHE A 318 19.21 6.35 -0.81
N GLN A 319 19.78 5.99 0.34
CA GLN A 319 20.55 6.92 1.14
C GLN A 319 21.79 7.37 0.35
N THR A 320 22.24 8.62 0.55
CA THR A 320 23.41 9.19 -0.14
C THR A 320 24.69 8.36 -0.01
N ASP A 321 24.85 7.64 1.09
CA ASP A 321 26.03 6.81 1.35
C ASP A 321 25.93 5.43 0.69
N GLY A 322 24.73 5.04 0.24
CA GLY A 322 24.47 3.72 -0.36
C GLY A 322 24.33 2.56 0.63
N SER A 323 24.27 2.83 1.95
CA SER A 323 24.04 1.76 2.93
C SER A 323 22.57 1.34 3.01
N LEU A 324 21.66 2.31 2.96
CA LEU A 324 20.25 2.10 3.24
C LEU A 324 19.38 2.36 2.03
N ILE A 325 18.26 1.64 1.97
CA ILE A 325 17.15 1.89 1.06
C ILE A 325 15.93 2.21 1.91
N ALA A 326 15.16 3.22 1.52
CA ALA A 326 13.81 3.42 2.02
C ALA A 326 12.81 3.03 0.93
N THR A 327 11.89 2.13 1.25
CA THR A 327 10.74 1.81 0.42
C THR A 327 9.46 2.23 1.12
N ALA A 328 8.44 2.59 0.33
CA ALA A 328 7.13 2.91 0.88
C ALA A 328 6.02 2.54 -0.11
N GLY A 329 4.87 2.16 0.43
CA GLY A 329 3.81 1.53 -0.36
C GLY A 329 2.38 1.86 0.07
N ALA A 330 1.46 1.07 -0.50
CA ALA A 330 0.03 1.12 -0.26
C ALA A 330 -0.39 0.60 1.13
N ASP A 331 0.50 -0.12 1.79
CA ASP A 331 0.37 -0.59 3.17
C ASP A 331 0.59 0.52 4.21
N LYS A 332 0.95 1.72 3.77
CA LYS A 332 1.10 2.94 4.59
C LYS A 332 2.32 2.90 5.52
N VAL A 333 3.20 1.94 5.31
CA VAL A 333 4.43 1.74 6.06
C VAL A 333 5.60 2.16 5.19
N GLY A 334 6.53 2.93 5.76
CA GLY A 334 7.85 3.12 5.18
C GLY A 334 8.81 2.12 5.79
N ILE A 335 9.52 1.32 5.01
CA ILE A 335 10.49 0.36 5.53
C ILE A 335 11.90 0.80 5.13
N ILE A 336 12.82 0.83 6.10
CA ILE A 336 14.24 1.08 5.88
C ILE A 336 14.97 -0.25 5.90
N TRP A 337 15.67 -0.56 4.80
CA TRP A 337 16.43 -1.78 4.61
C TRP A 337 17.93 -1.49 4.62
N ASP A 338 18.71 -2.34 5.28
CA ASP A 338 20.16 -2.37 5.12
C ASP A 338 20.53 -3.29 3.97
N LEU A 339 21.19 -2.76 2.95
CA LEU A 339 21.65 -3.57 1.82
C LEU A 339 22.74 -4.58 2.21
N ARG A 340 23.49 -4.30 3.29
CA ARG A 340 24.64 -5.10 3.70
C ARG A 340 24.22 -6.35 4.45
N SER A 341 23.21 -6.23 5.31
CA SER A 341 22.65 -7.36 6.05
C SER A 341 21.46 -8.00 5.31
N GLY A 342 20.76 -7.24 4.45
CA GLY A 342 19.49 -7.63 3.84
C GLY A 342 18.33 -7.64 4.84
N LYS A 343 18.48 -6.96 5.98
CA LYS A 343 17.46 -6.90 7.03
C LYS A 343 16.78 -5.54 7.05
N ASN A 344 15.55 -5.56 7.56
CA ASN A 344 14.74 -4.39 7.82
C ASN A 344 15.26 -3.80 9.12
N ILE A 345 15.74 -2.55 9.09
CA ILE A 345 16.22 -1.88 10.30
C ILE A 345 15.07 -1.21 11.02
N LEU A 346 14.19 -0.58 10.27
CA LEU A 346 13.15 0.28 10.83
C LEU A 346 11.88 0.21 9.99
N SER A 347 10.76 0.02 10.69
CA SER A 347 9.42 0.21 10.15
C SER A 347 8.89 1.56 10.64
N LEU A 348 8.58 2.45 9.71
CA LEU A 348 8.04 3.78 9.94
C LEU A 348 6.53 3.77 9.69
N VAL A 349 5.78 3.72 10.79
CA VAL A 349 4.31 3.83 10.78
C VAL A 349 3.92 5.24 11.24
N GLY A 350 3.36 6.02 10.34
CA GLY A 350 2.89 7.38 10.64
C GLY A 350 1.83 7.91 9.67
N HIS A 351 1.64 7.26 8.52
CA HIS A 351 0.67 7.67 7.51
C HIS A 351 -0.63 6.87 7.64
N ALA A 352 -1.77 7.57 7.59
CA ALA A 352 -3.10 6.92 7.56
C ALA A 352 -3.51 6.46 6.14
N LYS A 353 -2.77 6.90 5.12
CA LYS A 353 -3.01 6.67 3.69
C LYS A 353 -1.74 6.15 3.00
N PRO A 354 -1.83 5.59 1.79
CA PRO A 354 -0.68 5.15 1.01
C PRO A 354 0.43 6.20 0.91
N ILE A 355 1.67 5.74 0.97
CA ILE A 355 2.84 6.61 0.81
C ILE A 355 3.26 6.54 -0.65
N TYR A 356 3.10 7.65 -1.37
CA TYR A 356 3.38 7.71 -2.80
C TYR A 356 4.83 8.05 -3.15
N CYS A 357 5.54 8.73 -2.26
CA CYS A 357 6.90 9.20 -2.49
C CYS A 357 7.70 9.18 -1.19
N SER A 358 8.96 8.78 -1.31
CA SER A 358 9.97 8.83 -0.27
C SER A 358 11.24 9.42 -0.89
N ASP A 359 11.97 10.20 -0.11
CA ASP A 359 13.26 10.75 -0.50
C ASP A 359 14.19 10.82 0.70
N TRP A 360 15.50 10.85 0.44
CA TRP A 360 16.52 10.98 1.48
C TRP A 360 17.12 12.39 1.44
N SER A 361 17.30 12.99 2.61
CA SER A 361 18.11 14.20 2.71
C SER A 361 19.55 13.94 2.29
N GLN A 362 20.21 14.99 1.77
CA GLN A 362 21.64 14.92 1.41
C GLN A 362 22.54 14.62 2.62
N ASN A 363 22.07 14.95 3.82
CA ASN A 363 22.80 14.73 5.05
C ASN A 363 22.68 13.27 5.53
N GLY A 364 21.77 12.49 4.97
CA GLY A 364 21.63 11.04 5.18
C GLY A 364 20.98 10.61 6.50
N TYR A 365 20.45 11.54 7.30
CA TYR A 365 19.77 11.22 8.57
C TYR A 365 18.35 11.80 8.70
N GLN A 366 17.88 12.53 7.69
CA GLN A 366 16.54 13.13 7.60
C GLN A 366 15.82 12.68 6.34
#